data_AF-A0A0C9XF66-F1
#
_entry.id   AF-A0A0C9XF66-F1
#
_cell.length_a   1.000
_cell.length_b   1.000
_cell.length_c   1.000
_cell.angle_alpha   90.00
_cell.angle_beta   90.00
_cell.angle_gamma   90.00
#
_symmetry.space_group_name_H-M   'P 1'
#
loop_
_entity.id
_entity.type
_entity.pdbx_description
1 polymer ?
#
loop_
_entity_poly.entity_id
_entity_poly.type
_entity_poly.pdbx_seq_one_letter_code
_entity_poly.pdbx_strand_id
1 'polypeptide(L)'
;MTGTAQFMAAEVLQAILTEIPIKHEPRHDIESFIYVLGYSLTRRAVLESQSLDEDTRKKLHLFFYSTFGRMKLDDIWTSRRGQGPLTLSIRFPTLVSTPMAELLRILEAWVNQSRLPSEWNPKPLTHAYMLSELDKAIGRMV
;
A
#
# COMPACT_ATOMS: atom_id res chain seq x y z
N MET A 1 -0.82 -20.65 -2.40
CA MET A 1 -0.57 -19.75 -1.25
C MET A 1 -0.14 -18.34 -1.71
N THR A 2 -0.82 -17.73 -2.68
CA THR A 2 -0.44 -16.41 -3.23
C THR A 2 -1.15 -15.25 -2.51
N GLY A 3 -2.20 -15.54 -1.74
CA GLY A 3 -2.95 -14.53 -0.97
C GLY A 3 -2.11 -13.81 0.08
N THR A 4 -1.16 -14.51 0.73
CA THR A 4 -0.23 -13.91 1.70
C THR A 4 0.83 -13.05 1.01
N ALA A 5 1.28 -13.43 -0.19
CA ALA A 5 2.30 -12.69 -0.94
C ALA A 5 1.84 -11.29 -1.38
N GLN A 6 0.53 -11.10 -1.58
CA GLN A 6 -0.07 -9.80 -1.92
C GLN A 6 0.19 -8.70 -0.89
N PHE A 7 0.55 -9.08 0.34
CA PHE A 7 0.80 -8.14 1.42
C PHE A 7 2.24 -8.20 1.89
N MET A 8 3.12 -9.01 1.30
CA MET A 8 4.52 -9.04 1.69
C MET A 8 5.25 -7.74 1.30
N ALA A 9 6.20 -7.34 2.14
CA ALA A 9 7.13 -6.26 1.86
C ALA A 9 7.92 -6.51 0.56
N ALA A 10 8.31 -5.44 -0.14
CA ALA A 10 8.96 -5.56 -1.44
C ALA A 10 10.29 -6.32 -1.38
N GLU A 11 11.05 -6.13 -0.31
CA GLU A 11 12.34 -6.81 -0.09
C GLU A 11 12.15 -8.29 0.29
N VAL A 12 11.11 -8.63 1.05
CA VAL A 12 10.76 -10.04 1.35
C VAL A 12 10.40 -10.76 0.06
N LEU A 13 9.62 -10.13 -0.82
CA LEU A 13 9.33 -10.67 -2.15
C LEU A 13 10.59 -10.85 -2.99
N GLN A 14 11.50 -9.86 -2.97
CA GLN A 14 12.78 -9.97 -3.68
C GLN A 14 13.62 -11.13 -3.15
N ALA A 15 13.74 -11.27 -1.84
CA ALA A 15 14.49 -12.35 -1.19
C ALA A 15 13.99 -13.75 -1.61
N ILE A 16 12.67 -13.92 -1.72
CA ILE A 16 12.05 -15.15 -2.22
C ILE A 16 12.40 -15.36 -3.70
N LEU A 17 12.32 -14.32 -4.53
CA LEU A 17 12.57 -14.41 -5.96
C LEU A 17 14.04 -14.68 -6.31
N THR A 18 14.97 -14.11 -5.53
CA THR A 18 16.41 -14.28 -5.74
C THR A 18 17.00 -15.43 -4.94
N GLU A 19 16.20 -16.08 -4.09
CA GLU A 19 16.66 -17.12 -3.14
C GLU A 19 17.79 -16.63 -2.21
N ILE A 20 17.82 -15.31 -1.94
CA ILE A 20 18.82 -14.70 -1.04
C ILE A 20 18.13 -14.40 0.28
N PRO A 21 18.53 -15.05 1.39
CA PRO A 21 17.89 -14.83 2.67
C PRO A 21 18.17 -13.40 3.18
N ILE A 22 17.14 -12.81 3.79
CA ILE A 22 17.24 -11.52 4.48
C ILE A 22 16.84 -11.70 5.93
N LYS A 23 17.32 -10.80 6.79
CA LYS A 23 16.82 -10.68 8.15
C LYS A 23 15.47 -9.95 8.10
N HIS A 24 14.43 -10.55 8.67
CA HIS A 24 13.15 -9.89 8.85
C HIS A 24 13.28 -8.75 9.86
N GLU A 25 12.70 -7.60 9.55
CA GLU A 25 12.79 -6.37 10.34
C GLU A 25 11.39 -5.76 10.53
N PRO A 26 11.15 -4.98 11.60
CA PRO A 26 9.85 -4.36 11.86
C PRO A 26 9.28 -3.55 10.67
N ARG A 27 10.14 -2.97 9.83
CA ARG A 27 9.70 -2.24 8.64
C ARG A 27 8.97 -3.11 7.62
N HIS A 28 9.26 -4.42 7.56
CA HIS A 28 8.58 -5.35 6.68
C HIS A 28 7.12 -5.53 7.10
N ASP A 29 6.87 -5.67 8.41
CA ASP A 29 5.51 -5.77 8.96
C ASP A 29 4.72 -4.47 8.75
N ILE A 30 5.39 -3.31 8.87
CA ILE A 30 4.75 -2.02 8.65
C ILE A 30 4.43 -1.82 7.16
N GLU A 31 5.32 -2.17 6.23
CA GLU A 31 5.02 -2.14 4.78
C GLU A 31 3.86 -3.08 4.46
N SER A 32 3.81 -4.26 5.07
CA SER A 32 2.68 -5.19 4.94
C SER A 32 1.36 -4.58 5.41
N PHE A 33 1.35 -3.95 6.59
CA PHE A 33 0.18 -3.25 7.11
C PHE A 33 -0.30 -2.15 6.16
N ILE A 34 0.63 -1.35 5.61
CA ILE A 34 0.33 -0.29 4.65
C ILE A 34 -0.36 -0.86 3.40
N TYR A 35 0.07 -2.02 2.91
CA TYR A 35 -0.59 -2.69 1.79
C TYR A 35 -1.98 -3.25 2.12
N VAL A 36 -2.17 -3.76 3.33
CA VAL A 36 -3.50 -4.18 3.81
C VAL A 36 -4.45 -2.99 3.90
N LEU A 37 -3.97 -1.83 4.36
CA LEU A 37 -4.76 -0.60 4.39
C LEU A 37 -5.18 -0.18 2.97
N GLY A 38 -4.22 -0.09 2.04
CA GLY A 38 -4.50 0.25 0.63
C GLY A 38 -5.49 -0.71 -0.04
N TYR A 39 -5.36 -2.01 0.23
CA TYR A 39 -6.32 -3.02 -0.21
C TYR A 39 -7.71 -2.77 0.37
N SER A 40 -7.81 -2.54 1.67
CA SER A 40 -9.08 -2.36 2.37
C SER A 40 -9.85 -1.15 1.84
N LEU A 41 -9.15 -0.02 1.64
CA LEU A 41 -9.72 1.20 1.07
C LEU A 41 -10.19 0.98 -0.37
N THR A 42 -9.34 0.40 -1.21
CA THR A 42 -9.67 0.18 -2.63
C THR A 42 -10.82 -0.82 -2.77
N ARG A 43 -10.80 -1.91 -1.98
CA ARG A 43 -11.86 -2.92 -1.99
C ARG A 43 -13.18 -2.32 -1.53
N ARG A 44 -13.18 -1.49 -0.48
CA ARG A 44 -14.38 -0.79 -0.03
C ARG A 44 -14.92 0.12 -1.13
N ALA A 45 -14.06 0.92 -1.76
CA ALA A 45 -14.46 1.79 -2.87
C ALA A 45 -15.08 0.99 -4.03
N VAL A 46 -14.52 -0.17 -4.36
CA VAL A 46 -15.09 -1.09 -5.38
C VAL A 46 -16.48 -1.58 -4.97
N LEU A 47 -16.67 -2.01 -3.72
CA LEU A 47 -17.95 -2.51 -3.22
C LEU A 47 -19.03 -1.43 -3.19
N GLU A 48 -18.65 -0.19 -2.86
CA GLU A 48 -19.54 0.97 -2.76
C GLU A 48 -19.67 1.73 -4.09
N SER A 49 -19.11 1.22 -5.19
CA SER A 49 -19.02 1.92 -6.48
C SER A 49 -20.33 2.06 -7.26
N GLN A 50 -21.46 1.57 -6.73
CA GLN A 50 -22.74 1.55 -7.42
C GLN A 50 -23.26 2.93 -7.80
N SER A 51 -22.90 3.96 -7.02
CA SER A 51 -23.29 5.35 -7.28
C SER A 51 -22.35 6.09 -8.24
N LEU A 52 -21.27 5.45 -8.70
CA LEU A 52 -20.32 6.04 -9.64
C LEU A 52 -20.84 5.87 -11.07
N ASP A 53 -20.40 6.76 -11.97
CA ASP A 53 -20.63 6.57 -13.40
C ASP A 53 -19.90 5.31 -13.92
N GLU A 54 -20.39 4.77 -15.03
CA GLU A 54 -19.90 3.52 -15.60
C GLU A 54 -18.39 3.53 -15.89
N ASP A 55 -17.87 4.66 -16.38
CA ASP A 55 -16.46 4.79 -16.76
C ASP A 55 -15.57 4.82 -15.52
N THR A 56 -15.92 5.63 -14.51
CA THR A 56 -15.21 5.68 -13.22
C THR A 56 -15.24 4.31 -12.53
N ARG A 57 -16.40 3.66 -12.49
CA ARG A 57 -16.55 2.31 -11.92
C ARG A 57 -15.64 1.30 -12.63
N LYS A 58 -15.65 1.28 -13.97
CA LYS A 58 -14.78 0.40 -14.75
C LYS A 58 -13.29 0.67 -14.48
N LYS A 59 -12.88 1.93 -14.44
CA LYS A 59 -11.49 2.34 -14.10
C LYS A 59 -11.10 1.87 -12.71
N LEU A 60 -11.98 2.00 -11.72
CA LEU A 60 -11.74 1.57 -10.34
C LEU A 60 -11.57 0.05 -10.24
N HIS A 61 -12.43 -0.72 -10.89
CA HIS A 61 -12.31 -2.18 -10.93
C HIS A 61 -11.00 -2.63 -11.62
N LEU A 62 -10.64 -2.01 -12.74
CA LEU A 62 -9.36 -2.29 -13.42
C LEU A 62 -8.16 -1.93 -12.55
N PHE A 63 -8.22 -0.79 -11.85
CA PHE A 63 -7.20 -0.39 -10.89
C PHE A 63 -7.05 -1.42 -9.76
N PHE A 64 -8.16 -1.84 -9.15
CA PHE A 64 -8.14 -2.87 -8.10
C PHE A 64 -7.53 -4.18 -8.60
N TYR A 65 -7.96 -4.67 -9.76
CA TYR A 65 -7.47 -5.92 -10.32
C TYR A 65 -5.98 -5.85 -10.70
N SER A 66 -5.54 -4.75 -11.32
CA SER A 66 -4.14 -4.57 -11.70
C SER A 66 -3.18 -4.47 -10.49
N THR A 67 -3.71 -4.06 -9.34
CA THR A 67 -2.96 -3.84 -8.09
C THR A 67 -2.99 -5.08 -7.17
N PHE A 68 -4.16 -5.69 -6.99
CA PHE A 68 -4.39 -6.76 -6.01
C PHE A 68 -4.88 -8.09 -6.61
N GLY A 69 -5.15 -8.13 -7.91
CA GLY A 69 -5.61 -9.34 -8.62
C GLY A 69 -4.48 -10.22 -9.16
N ARG A 70 -3.21 -9.78 -9.07
CA ARG A 70 -2.08 -10.53 -9.61
C ARG A 70 -1.80 -11.81 -8.80
N MET A 71 -1.34 -12.88 -9.45
CA MET A 71 -1.10 -14.16 -8.75
C MET A 71 0.36 -14.61 -8.77
N LYS A 72 1.19 -14.07 -9.66
CA LYS A 72 2.62 -14.41 -9.73
C LYS A 72 3.44 -13.50 -8.82
N LEU A 73 4.50 -14.04 -8.21
CA LEU A 73 5.35 -13.27 -7.29
C LEU A 73 6.04 -12.10 -7.99
N ASP A 74 6.58 -12.30 -9.19
CA ASP A 74 7.27 -11.27 -10.00
C ASP A 74 6.35 -10.08 -10.32
N ASP A 75 5.09 -10.42 -10.63
CA ASP A 75 4.02 -9.47 -10.90
C ASP A 75 3.65 -8.65 -9.67
N ILE A 76 3.51 -9.32 -8.52
CA ILE A 76 3.24 -8.67 -7.24
C ILE A 76 4.41 -7.75 -6.87
N TRP A 77 5.65 -8.24 -6.97
CA TRP A 77 6.86 -7.47 -6.70
C TRP A 77 6.96 -6.21 -7.58
N THR A 78 6.69 -6.35 -8.88
CA THR A 78 6.66 -5.22 -9.82
C THR A 78 5.59 -4.19 -9.43
N SER A 79 4.39 -4.66 -9.03
CA SER A 79 3.32 -3.78 -8.52
C SER A 79 3.72 -3.01 -7.26
N ARG A 80 4.44 -3.66 -6.31
CA ARG A 80 4.96 -3.01 -5.10
C ARG A 80 5.95 -1.90 -5.45
N ARG A 81 6.84 -2.14 -6.41
CA ARG A 81 7.79 -1.12 -6.89
C ARG A 81 7.08 0.09 -7.51
N GLY A 82 5.98 -0.15 -8.22
CA GLY A 82 5.15 0.89 -8.83
C GLY A 82 4.17 1.59 -7.88
N GLN A 83 4.21 1.30 -6.56
CA GLN A 83 3.39 1.93 -5.51
C GLN A 83 1.87 1.84 -5.70
N GLY A 84 1.40 0.99 -6.62
CA GLY A 84 -0.01 0.84 -6.98
C GLY A 84 -0.98 0.89 -5.78
N PRO A 85 -0.75 0.12 -4.71
CA PRO A 85 -1.64 0.04 -3.54
C PRO A 85 -1.94 1.36 -2.82
N LEU A 86 -1.10 2.39 -2.97
CA LEU A 86 -1.21 3.65 -2.24
C LEU A 86 -1.65 4.83 -3.12
N THR A 87 -1.75 4.61 -4.43
CA THR A 87 -2.11 5.66 -5.41
C THR A 87 -3.62 5.87 -5.57
N LEU A 88 -4.46 5.25 -4.72
CA LEU A 88 -5.92 5.37 -4.79
C LEU A 88 -6.37 6.83 -4.75
N SER A 89 -5.86 7.62 -3.80
CA SER A 89 -6.23 9.04 -3.65
C SER A 89 -5.77 9.92 -4.80
N ILE A 90 -4.71 9.51 -5.52
CA ILE A 90 -4.22 10.23 -6.71
C ILE A 90 -5.12 9.92 -7.91
N ARG A 91 -5.48 8.64 -8.08
CA ARG A 91 -6.27 8.18 -9.24
C ARG A 91 -7.77 8.45 -9.10
N PHE A 92 -8.28 8.43 -7.87
CA PHE A 92 -9.70 8.57 -7.54
C PHE A 92 -9.87 9.50 -6.33
N PRO A 93 -9.55 10.80 -6.46
CA PRO A 93 -9.49 11.74 -5.33
C PRO A 93 -10.82 11.92 -4.60
N THR A 94 -11.95 11.69 -5.29
CA THR A 94 -13.29 11.82 -4.71
C THR A 94 -13.72 10.61 -3.89
N LEU A 95 -13.00 9.48 -3.97
CA LEU A 95 -13.35 8.23 -3.27
C LEU A 95 -12.71 8.12 -1.89
N VAL A 96 -11.90 9.11 -1.50
CA VAL A 96 -11.13 9.10 -0.26
C VAL A 96 -11.27 10.47 0.40
N SER A 97 -11.49 10.51 1.71
CA SER A 97 -11.54 11.78 2.45
C SER A 97 -10.17 12.47 2.43
N THR A 98 -10.14 13.80 2.59
CA THR A 98 -8.89 14.56 2.63
C THR A 98 -7.89 14.04 3.68
N PRO A 99 -8.28 13.75 4.93
CA PRO A 99 -7.35 13.19 5.92
C PRO A 99 -6.77 11.83 5.51
N MET A 100 -7.58 10.98 4.88
CA MET A 100 -7.13 9.67 4.40
C MET A 100 -6.21 9.79 3.18
N ALA A 101 -6.48 10.73 2.27
CA ALA A 101 -5.61 11.02 1.14
C ALA A 101 -4.24 11.52 1.58
N GLU A 102 -4.19 12.38 2.61
CA GLU A 102 -2.95 12.83 3.23
C GLU A 102 -2.20 11.67 3.90
N LEU A 103 -2.89 10.81 4.66
CA LEU A 103 -2.29 9.62 5.25
C LEU A 103 -1.66 8.72 4.18
N LEU A 104 -2.38 8.42 3.10
CA LEU A 104 -1.86 7.59 2.01
C LEU A 104 -0.59 8.19 1.39
N ARG A 105 -0.56 9.51 1.17
CA ARG A 105 0.63 10.21 0.63
C ARG A 105 1.82 10.14 1.60
N ILE A 106 1.57 10.29 2.90
CA ILE A 106 2.59 10.13 3.94
C ILE A 106 3.14 8.71 3.87
N LEU A 107 2.29 7.69 3.94
CA LEU A 107 2.69 6.28 3.91
C LEU A 107 3.41 5.91 2.61
N GLU A 108 3.02 6.47 1.47
CA GLU A 108 3.68 6.28 0.17
C GLU A 108 5.12 6.81 0.19
N ALA A 109 5.32 8.03 0.69
CA ALA A 109 6.65 8.60 0.85
C ALA A 109 7.52 7.74 1.79
N TRP A 110 6.94 7.19 2.84
CA TRP A 110 7.63 6.28 3.75
C TRP A 110 8.05 4.97 3.11
N VAL A 111 7.15 4.31 2.37
CA VAL A 111 7.49 3.08 1.63
C VAL A 111 8.62 3.34 0.63
N ASN A 112 8.68 4.52 0.01
CA ASN A 112 9.80 4.89 -0.84
C ASN A 112 11.11 5.07 -0.06
N GLN A 113 11.05 5.76 1.08
CA GLN A 113 12.23 5.99 1.90
C GLN A 113 12.76 4.71 2.54
N SER A 114 11.90 3.78 2.95
CA SER A 114 12.28 2.51 3.58
C SER A 114 12.97 1.53 2.62
N ARG A 115 12.97 1.82 1.32
CA ARG A 115 13.68 1.07 0.27
C ARG A 115 15.08 1.60 0.00
N LEU A 116 15.41 2.78 0.53
CA LEU A 116 16.76 3.30 0.43
C LEU A 116 17.69 2.47 1.33
N PRO A 117 18.99 2.36 0.99
CA PRO A 117 19.96 1.70 1.85
C PRO A 117 19.92 2.29 3.26
N SER A 118 20.18 1.48 4.29
CA SER A 118 20.10 1.88 5.70
C SER A 118 20.95 3.12 6.04
N GLU A 119 22.06 3.31 5.33
CA GLU A 119 22.95 4.47 5.43
C GLU A 119 22.28 5.80 5.04
N TRP A 120 21.24 5.72 4.21
CA TRP A 120 20.47 6.84 3.66
C TRP A 120 19.06 6.92 4.24
N ASN A 121 18.74 6.06 5.21
CA ASN A 121 17.45 6.05 5.87
C ASN A 121 17.55 6.79 7.22
N PRO A 122 17.38 8.13 7.25
CA PRO A 122 17.67 8.94 8.42
C PRO A 122 16.78 8.64 9.63
N LYS A 123 15.68 7.89 9.45
CA LYS A 123 14.78 7.49 10.55
C LYS A 123 14.23 6.07 10.34
N PRO A 124 14.52 5.12 11.25
CA PRO A 124 13.89 3.81 11.20
C PRO A 124 12.38 3.93 11.44
N LEU A 125 11.60 3.31 10.57
CA LEU A 125 10.15 3.24 10.68
C LEU A 125 9.79 2.40 11.91
N THR A 126 9.08 3.00 12.85
CA THR A 126 8.60 2.32 14.05
C THR A 126 7.08 2.22 14.03
N HIS A 127 6.55 1.21 14.70
CA HIS A 127 5.12 1.07 14.93
C HIS A 127 4.52 2.32 15.56
N ALA A 128 5.21 2.93 16.54
CA ALA A 128 4.75 4.15 17.21
C ALA A 128 4.56 5.32 16.24
N TYR A 129 5.49 5.51 15.31
CA TYR A 129 5.37 6.56 14.30
C TYR A 129 4.16 6.31 13.38
N MET A 130 4.00 5.08 12.86
CA MET A 130 2.87 4.72 12.00
C MET A 130 1.53 4.93 12.71
N LEU A 131 1.41 4.48 13.96
CA LEU A 131 0.19 4.64 14.76
C LEU A 131 -0.12 6.12 15.02
N SER A 132 0.90 6.93 15.33
CA SER A 132 0.71 8.38 15.51
C SER A 132 0.14 9.06 14.25
N GLU A 133 0.60 8.70 13.05
CA GLU A 133 0.05 9.28 11.82
C GLU A 133 -1.38 8.79 11.53
N LEU A 134 -1.67 7.53 11.84
CA LEU A 134 -3.02 6.97 11.74
C LEU A 134 -3.99 7.68 12.71
N ASP A 135 -3.59 7.87 13.96
CA ASP A 135 -4.39 8.55 14.99
C ASP A 135 -4.70 10.00 14.61
N LYS A 136 -3.72 10.73 14.05
CA LYS A 136 -3.93 12.08 13.52
C LYS A 136 -4.95 12.10 12.37
N ALA A 137 -4.91 11.11 11.48
CA ALA A 137 -5.86 11.01 10.38
C ALA A 137 -7.27 10.72 10.90
N ILE A 138 -7.41 9.77 11.85
CA ILE A 138 -8.68 9.43 12.49
C ILE A 138 -9.26 10.64 13.23
N GLY A 139 -8.46 11.35 14.03
CA GLY A 139 -8.92 12.52 14.79
C GLY A 139 -9.42 13.68 13.93
N ARG A 140 -9.15 13.69 12.63
CA ARG A 140 -9.65 14.67 11.66
C ARG A 140 -10.88 14.18 10.87
N MET A 141 -11.27 12.93 11.04
CA MET A 141 -12.43 12.32 10.38
C MET A 141 -13.66 12.22 11.29
N VAL A 142 -13.49 12.49 12.60
CA VAL A 142 -14.54 12.46 13.63
C VAL A 142 -15.01 13.89 13.93
#